data_AF-A0A918E2N8-F1
#
_entry.id   AF-A0A918E2N8-F1
#
_cell.length_a   1.000
_cell.length_b   1.000
_cell.length_c   1.000
_cell.angle_alpha   90.00
_cell.angle_beta   90.00
_cell.angle_gamma   90.00
#
_symmetry.space_group_name_H-M   'P 1'
#
loop_
_entity.id
_entity.type
_entity.pdbx_description
1 polymer ?
#
loop_
_entity_poly.entity_id
_entity_poly.type
_entity_poly.pdbx_seq_one_letter_code
_entity_poly.pdbx_strand_id
1 'polypeptide(L)'
;MTHAHDRALPRAVRQAMPMARDVLEEVAKLHGVCIRPIPLRRLDTVTGTSEIIDVPCGSTLDSKCPPCAKRNRQLRMAQCREGWHLDTEPAITPDEASEEQRRLVEFRADMQAKRDAAEQAGDGATDLDAVLASLDEEINAAGMRGSVTGSAVPKRTRSTRRRQDAPDLPKRKMAATTLGRTFTGSDGKVYRPSLFVTLTLPSYGKVRDGAPVDPNTYDYRRAARDALHFSKLVDRFVQNLRRVAGYDVQYFAAPQRSGCAHLPARDQGR
;
A
#
# COMPACT_ATOMS: atom_id res chain seq x y z
N MET A 1 -16.50 -8.13 -48.81
CA MET A 1 -15.50 -7.36 -48.04
C MET A 1 -14.14 -7.59 -48.69
N THR A 2 -13.45 -6.54 -49.11
CA THR A 2 -12.11 -6.65 -49.71
C THR A 2 -11.09 -7.03 -48.65
N HIS A 3 -10.33 -8.10 -48.85
CA HIS A 3 -9.32 -8.53 -47.89
C HIS A 3 -8.10 -7.60 -47.95
N ALA A 4 -7.65 -7.08 -46.80
CA ALA A 4 -6.49 -6.18 -46.73
C ALA A 4 -5.17 -6.81 -47.24
N HIS A 5 -5.11 -8.15 -47.28
CA HIS A 5 -3.98 -8.92 -47.81
C HIS A 5 -4.07 -9.21 -49.32
N ASP A 6 -5.14 -8.78 -49.99
CA ASP A 6 -5.27 -8.94 -51.44
C ASP A 6 -4.20 -8.11 -52.16
N ARG A 7 -3.34 -8.80 -52.91
CA ARG A 7 -2.23 -8.18 -53.66
C ARG A 7 -2.71 -7.42 -54.90
N ALA A 8 -3.94 -7.65 -55.35
CA ALA A 8 -4.56 -6.91 -56.46
C ALA A 8 -4.94 -5.47 -56.04
N LEU A 9 -4.99 -5.17 -54.74
CA LEU A 9 -5.33 -3.84 -54.25
C LEU A 9 -4.14 -2.86 -54.34
N PRO A 10 -4.36 -1.65 -54.90
CA PRO A 10 -3.37 -0.58 -54.87
C PRO A 10 -2.92 -0.28 -53.43
N ARG A 11 -1.63 0.05 -53.26
CA ARG A 11 -1.05 0.35 -51.94
C ARG A 11 -1.79 1.46 -51.21
N ALA A 12 -2.21 2.52 -51.92
CA ALA A 12 -2.94 3.63 -51.33
C ALA A 12 -4.28 3.20 -50.70
N VAL A 13 -4.99 2.27 -51.35
CA VAL A 13 -6.26 1.71 -50.84
C VAL A 13 -6.01 0.87 -49.58
N ARG A 14 -4.94 0.06 -49.55
CA ARG A 14 -4.54 -0.71 -48.35
C ARG A 14 -4.09 0.18 -47.20
N GLN A 15 -3.41 1.31 -47.48
CA GLN A 15 -3.00 2.27 -46.46
C GLN A 15 -4.15 3.10 -45.88
N ALA A 16 -5.23 3.28 -46.63
CA ALA A 16 -6.44 3.95 -46.14
C ALA A 16 -7.28 3.05 -45.22
N MET A 17 -7.07 1.73 -45.25
CA MET A 17 -7.75 0.81 -44.33
C MET A 17 -7.19 0.97 -42.91
N PRO A 18 -8.04 0.88 -41.86
CA PRO A 18 -7.58 1.02 -40.48
C PRO A 18 -6.66 -0.14 -40.09
N MET A 19 -5.63 0.16 -39.28
CA MET A 19 -4.81 -0.90 -38.70
C MET A 19 -5.61 -1.64 -37.63
N ALA A 20 -5.60 -2.98 -37.70
CA ALA A 20 -6.28 -3.82 -36.71
C ALA A 20 -5.84 -3.52 -35.27
N ARG A 21 -4.57 -3.13 -35.08
CA ARG A 21 -4.03 -2.71 -33.79
C ARG A 21 -4.69 -1.43 -33.27
N ASP A 22 -4.86 -0.42 -34.10
CA ASP A 22 -5.46 0.86 -33.68
C ASP A 22 -6.93 0.64 -33.32
N VAL A 23 -7.63 -0.18 -34.10
CA VAL A 23 -9.01 -0.59 -33.79
C VAL A 23 -9.08 -1.34 -32.47
N LEU A 24 -8.15 -2.27 -32.21
CA LEU A 24 -8.06 -2.99 -30.92
C LEU A 24 -7.83 -2.04 -29.75
N GLU A 25 -6.92 -1.06 -29.91
CA GLU A 25 -6.64 -0.05 -28.88
C GLU A 25 -7.88 0.81 -28.59
N GLU A 26 -8.65 1.21 -29.61
CA GLU A 26 -9.92 1.94 -29.43
C GLU A 26 -11.01 1.09 -28.76
N VAL A 27 -11.17 -0.17 -29.16
CA VAL A 27 -12.10 -1.11 -28.51
C VAL A 27 -11.72 -1.31 -27.04
N ALA A 28 -10.43 -1.48 -26.75
CA ALA A 28 -9.95 -1.59 -25.37
C ALA A 28 -10.25 -0.32 -24.56
N LYS A 29 -10.12 0.88 -25.14
CA LYS A 29 -10.52 2.14 -24.49
C LYS A 29 -12.01 2.18 -24.20
N LEU A 30 -12.86 1.78 -25.15
CA LEU A 30 -14.33 1.76 -25.01
C LEU A 30 -14.78 0.85 -23.86
N HIS A 31 -14.17 -0.33 -23.72
CA HIS A 31 -14.50 -1.28 -22.65
C HIS A 31 -13.70 -1.05 -21.34
N GLY A 32 -12.84 -0.03 -21.29
CA GLY A 32 -12.03 0.25 -20.09
C GLY A 32 -10.98 -0.82 -19.77
N VAL A 33 -10.52 -1.56 -20.78
CA VAL A 33 -9.44 -2.55 -20.72
C VAL A 33 -8.09 -1.86 -20.90
N CYS A 34 -7.05 -2.38 -20.26
CA CYS A 34 -5.71 -1.82 -20.38
C CYS A 34 -5.16 -1.98 -21.82
N ILE A 35 -4.76 -0.88 -22.47
CA ILE A 35 -4.12 -0.91 -23.80
C ILE A 35 -2.65 -1.37 -23.78
N ARG A 36 -2.07 -1.52 -22.59
CA ARG A 36 -0.67 -1.89 -22.40
C ARG A 36 -0.52 -2.90 -21.26
N PRO A 37 -0.99 -4.14 -21.43
CA PRO A 37 -0.78 -5.17 -20.42
C PRO A 37 0.72 -5.44 -20.21
N ILE A 38 1.08 -5.77 -18.97
CA ILE A 38 2.41 -6.22 -18.59
C ILE A 38 2.33 -7.73 -18.36
N PRO A 39 3.03 -8.55 -19.16
CA PRO A 39 3.06 -9.99 -18.95
C PRO A 39 3.88 -10.28 -17.70
N LEU A 40 3.24 -10.89 -16.69
CA LEU A 40 3.89 -11.38 -15.48
C LEU A 40 3.91 -12.90 -15.50
N ARG A 41 5.09 -13.47 -15.23
CA ARG A 41 5.22 -14.92 -15.05
C ARG A 41 4.85 -15.27 -13.61
N ARG A 42 3.75 -16.00 -13.43
CA ARG A 42 3.35 -16.60 -12.16
C ARG A 42 3.89 -18.01 -12.10
N LEU A 43 4.60 -18.33 -11.01
CA LEU A 43 5.05 -19.69 -10.70
C LEU A 43 4.19 -20.21 -9.54
N ASP A 44 3.53 -21.34 -9.75
CA ASP A 44 2.88 -22.08 -8.66
C ASP A 44 3.95 -22.85 -7.89
N THR A 45 4.09 -22.55 -6.60
CA THR A 45 5.11 -23.14 -5.71
C THR A 45 4.82 -24.58 -5.33
N VAL A 46 3.58 -25.06 -5.50
CA VAL A 46 3.19 -26.45 -5.18
C VAL A 46 3.33 -27.34 -6.40
N THR A 47 2.85 -26.89 -7.56
CA THR A 47 2.86 -27.70 -8.80
C THR A 47 4.10 -27.48 -9.67
N GLY A 48 4.86 -26.41 -9.46
CA GLY A 48 6.02 -26.03 -10.28
C GLY A 48 5.66 -25.51 -11.68
N THR A 49 4.36 -25.36 -11.98
CA THR A 49 3.90 -24.86 -13.27
C THR A 49 4.08 -23.34 -13.36
N SER A 50 4.45 -22.85 -14.55
CA SER A 50 4.57 -21.42 -14.78
C SER A 50 3.67 -20.93 -15.90
N GLU A 51 2.86 -19.91 -15.60
CA GLU A 51 1.90 -19.30 -16.50
C GLU A 51 2.23 -17.82 -16.70
N ILE A 52 1.96 -17.28 -17.89
CA ILE A 52 2.08 -15.85 -18.17
C ILE A 52 0.69 -15.23 -18.04
N ILE A 53 0.54 -14.29 -17.11
CA ILE A 53 -0.71 -13.56 -16.85
C ILE A 53 -0.49 -12.10 -17.21
N ASP A 54 -1.41 -11.54 -17.98
CA ASP A 54 -1.41 -10.13 -18.33
C ASP A 54 -2.04 -9.28 -17.23
N VAL A 55 -1.23 -8.39 -16.64
CA VAL A 55 -1.65 -7.47 -15.59
C VAL A 55 -1.75 -6.05 -16.16
N PRO A 56 -2.75 -5.24 -15.76
CA PRO A 56 -2.85 -3.85 -16.20
C PRO A 56 -1.59 -3.04 -15.86
N CYS A 57 -1.18 -2.11 -16.74
CA CYS A 57 0.02 -1.29 -16.53
C CYS A 57 -0.01 -0.34 -15.32
N GLY A 58 -1.18 -0.11 -14.72
CA GLY A 58 -1.31 0.77 -13.56
C GLY A 58 -0.97 2.25 -13.84
N SER A 59 -0.91 2.69 -15.10
CA SER A 59 -0.54 4.08 -15.41
C SER A 59 -1.51 5.08 -14.79
N THR A 60 -0.96 6.16 -14.26
CA THR A 60 -1.72 7.27 -13.66
C THR A 60 -1.93 8.43 -14.64
N LEU A 61 -1.30 8.37 -15.81
CA LEU A 61 -1.34 9.40 -16.84
C LEU A 61 -2.33 9.00 -17.94
N ASP A 62 -3.31 9.87 -18.18
CA ASP A 62 -4.33 9.66 -19.20
C ASP A 62 -3.72 9.53 -20.61
N SER A 63 -2.70 10.34 -20.90
CA SER A 63 -1.95 10.29 -22.17
C SER A 63 -1.22 8.97 -22.44
N LYS A 64 -0.97 8.15 -21.41
CA LYS A 64 -0.30 6.84 -21.56
C LYS A 64 -1.29 5.68 -21.63
N CYS A 65 -2.33 5.72 -20.81
CA CYS A 65 -3.36 4.69 -20.77
C CYS A 65 -4.61 5.28 -20.09
N PRO A 66 -5.58 5.79 -20.87
CA PRO A 66 -6.80 6.39 -20.32
C PRO A 66 -7.61 5.44 -19.41
N PRO A 67 -7.78 4.14 -19.76
CA PRO A 67 -8.51 3.19 -18.91
C PRO A 67 -7.90 3.02 -17.51
N CYS A 68 -6.59 2.81 -17.42
CA CYS A 68 -5.91 2.66 -16.14
C CYS A 68 -5.88 3.97 -15.35
N ALA A 69 -5.70 5.11 -16.02
CA ALA A 69 -5.71 6.41 -15.36
C ALA A 69 -7.07 6.73 -14.74
N LYS A 70 -8.17 6.45 -15.47
CA LYS A 70 -9.55 6.60 -14.97
C LYS A 70 -9.82 5.68 -13.78
N ARG A 71 -9.43 4.40 -13.85
CA ARG A 71 -9.56 3.43 -12.73
C ARG A 71 -8.80 3.90 -11.49
N ASN A 72 -7.56 4.35 -11.65
CA ASN A 72 -6.75 4.88 -10.55
C ASN A 72 -7.36 6.15 -9.93
N ARG A 73 -7.92 7.05 -10.76
CA ARG A 73 -8.63 8.24 -10.28
C ARG A 73 -9.85 7.86 -9.46
N GLN A 74 -10.66 6.93 -9.93
CA GLN A 74 -11.84 6.44 -9.21
C GLN A 74 -11.46 5.77 -7.89
N LEU A 75 -10.43 4.91 -7.90
CA LEU A 75 -9.93 4.26 -6.68
C LEU A 75 -9.48 5.30 -5.65
N ARG A 76 -8.72 6.33 -6.06
CA ARG A 76 -8.31 7.41 -5.15
C ARG A 76 -9.49 8.22 -4.64
N MET A 77 -10.50 8.50 -5.47
CA MET A 77 -11.71 9.18 -5.02
C MET A 77 -12.45 8.37 -3.96
N ALA A 78 -12.60 7.06 -4.17
CA ALA A 78 -13.17 6.14 -3.19
C ALA A 78 -12.36 6.13 -1.89
N GLN A 79 -11.04 5.93 -1.97
CA GLN A 79 -10.14 5.95 -0.81
C GLN A 79 -10.15 7.29 -0.06
N CYS A 80 -10.23 8.42 -0.78
CA CYS A 80 -10.37 9.73 -0.15
C CYS A 80 -11.71 9.86 0.56
N ARG A 81 -12.81 9.37 -0.02
CA ARG A 81 -14.14 9.40 0.61
C ARG A 81 -14.22 8.48 1.84
N GLU A 82 -13.74 7.25 1.69
CA GLU A 82 -13.86 6.15 2.67
C GLU A 82 -12.73 6.10 3.68
N GLY A 83 -11.71 6.94 3.54
CA GLY A 83 -10.62 7.05 4.50
C GLY A 83 -10.39 8.50 4.86
N TRP A 84 -9.81 9.26 3.93
CA TRP A 84 -9.29 10.59 4.23
C TRP A 84 -10.35 11.60 4.68
N HIS A 85 -11.58 11.49 4.18
CA HIS A 85 -12.69 12.43 4.44
C HIS A 85 -13.72 11.92 5.46
N LEU A 86 -13.58 10.70 6.00
CA LEU A 86 -14.45 10.17 7.06
C LEU A 86 -14.41 11.03 8.32
N ASP A 87 -15.52 11.58 8.78
CA ASP A 87 -15.63 12.36 10.01
C ASP A 87 -15.63 11.51 11.29
N THR A 88 -15.86 10.20 11.17
CA THR A 88 -15.81 9.22 12.25
C THR A 88 -14.65 8.22 12.06
N GLU A 89 -14.03 7.79 13.16
CA GLU A 89 -13.03 6.73 13.11
C GLU A 89 -13.72 5.40 12.70
N PRO A 90 -13.17 4.63 11.74
CA PRO A 90 -13.71 3.31 11.44
C PRO A 90 -13.58 2.41 12.67
N ALA A 91 -14.65 1.68 13.00
CA ALA A 91 -14.61 0.69 14.07
C ALA A 91 -13.69 -0.47 13.65
N ILE A 92 -12.52 -0.57 14.31
CA ILE A 92 -11.57 -1.68 14.13
C ILE A 92 -11.62 -2.61 15.36
N THR A 93 -12.60 -2.42 16.24
CA THR A 93 -12.86 -3.32 17.37
C THR A 93 -13.20 -4.71 16.82
N PRO A 94 -12.45 -5.76 17.20
CA PRO A 94 -12.81 -7.12 16.84
C PRO A 94 -14.21 -7.44 17.38
N ASP A 95 -15.00 -8.14 16.57
CA ASP A 95 -16.28 -8.68 17.04
C ASP A 95 -16.04 -9.71 18.15
N GLU A 96 -17.03 -9.88 19.03
CA GLU A 96 -16.98 -10.93 20.03
C GLU A 96 -16.98 -12.30 19.36
N ALA A 97 -16.21 -13.24 19.91
CA ALA A 97 -16.16 -14.60 19.41
C ALA A 97 -17.55 -15.25 19.52
N SER A 98 -18.03 -15.77 18.40
CA SER A 98 -19.27 -16.56 18.32
C SER A 98 -19.18 -17.84 19.16
N GLU A 99 -20.32 -18.45 19.49
CA GLU A 99 -20.33 -19.72 20.22
C GLU A 99 -19.57 -20.83 19.48
N GLU A 100 -19.70 -20.89 18.15
CA GLU A 100 -19.00 -21.87 17.32
C GLU A 100 -17.47 -21.70 17.40
N GLN A 101 -16.98 -20.45 17.28
CA GLN A 101 -15.56 -20.16 17.41
C GLN A 101 -15.02 -20.53 18.80
N ARG A 102 -15.79 -20.29 19.87
CA ARG A 102 -15.41 -20.70 21.23
C ARG A 102 -15.33 -22.22 21.34
N ARG A 103 -16.34 -22.94 20.85
CA ARG A 103 -16.38 -24.42 20.85
C ARG A 103 -15.23 -25.04 20.08
N LEU A 104 -14.85 -24.48 18.93
CA LEU A 104 -13.70 -24.95 18.15
C LEU A 104 -12.40 -24.81 18.94
N VAL A 105 -12.18 -23.69 19.61
CA VAL A 105 -10.98 -23.45 20.43
C VAL A 105 -10.96 -24.35 21.67
N GLU A 106 -12.09 -24.52 22.34
CA GLU A 106 -12.25 -25.44 23.48
C GLU A 106 -11.95 -26.88 23.06
N PHE A 107 -12.55 -27.35 21.97
CA PHE A 107 -12.35 -28.70 21.48
C PHE A 107 -10.90 -28.95 21.04
N ARG A 108 -10.28 -27.97 20.39
CA ARG A 108 -8.85 -28.02 20.06
C ARG A 108 -7.98 -28.10 21.32
N ALA A 109 -8.32 -27.38 22.39
CA ALA A 109 -7.59 -27.44 23.65
C ALA A 109 -7.70 -28.82 24.32
N ASP A 110 -8.89 -29.42 24.31
CA ASP A 110 -9.12 -30.77 24.83
C ASP A 110 -8.32 -31.82 24.06
N MET A 111 -8.28 -31.72 22.73
CA MET A 111 -7.49 -32.63 21.88
C MET A 111 -5.99 -32.43 22.07
N GLN A 112 -5.53 -31.19 22.28
CA GLN A 112 -4.13 -30.92 22.62
C GLN A 112 -3.75 -31.57 23.96
N ALA A 113 -4.61 -31.49 24.98
CA ALA A 113 -4.35 -32.11 26.28
C ALA A 113 -4.22 -33.64 26.16
N LYS A 114 -5.06 -34.28 25.35
CA LYS A 114 -4.95 -35.72 25.06
C LYS A 114 -3.65 -36.05 24.34
N ARG A 115 -3.24 -35.20 23.39
CA ARG A 115 -2.00 -35.34 22.63
C ARG A 115 -0.77 -35.24 23.52
N ASP A 116 -0.75 -34.24 24.41
CA ASP A 116 0.35 -34.05 25.36
C ASP A 116 0.39 -35.18 26.41
N ALA A 117 -0.76 -35.72 26.82
CA ALA A 117 -0.83 -36.88 27.71
C ALA A 117 -0.32 -38.17 27.05
N ALA A 118 -0.67 -38.40 25.78
CA ALA A 118 -0.17 -39.53 24.99
C ALA A 118 1.36 -39.44 24.82
N GLU A 119 1.88 -38.24 24.52
CA GLU A 119 3.32 -37.99 24.42
C GLU A 119 4.05 -38.29 25.75
N GLN A 120 3.46 -37.89 26.89
CA GLN A 120 4.02 -38.20 28.21
C GLN A 120 3.97 -39.70 28.57
N ALA A 121 2.93 -40.41 28.12
CA ALA A 121 2.80 -41.86 28.30
C ALA A 121 3.76 -42.66 27.39
N GLY A 122 4.36 -42.02 26.39
CA GLY A 122 5.19 -42.66 25.38
C GLY A 122 4.37 -43.33 24.26
N ASP A 123 3.07 -43.02 24.18
CA ASP A 123 2.18 -43.50 23.12
C ASP A 123 2.35 -42.65 21.84
N GLY A 124 2.05 -43.25 20.68
CA GLY A 124 2.08 -42.54 19.39
C GLY A 124 0.98 -41.48 19.31
N ALA A 125 1.34 -40.24 19.02
CA ALA A 125 0.42 -39.10 18.93
C ALA A 125 -0.12 -38.82 17.51
N THR A 126 0.21 -39.65 16.51
CA THR A 126 0.01 -39.35 15.08
C THR A 126 -1.45 -39.10 14.71
N ASP A 127 -2.39 -39.87 15.27
CA ASP A 127 -3.82 -39.68 15.02
C ASP A 127 -4.34 -38.37 15.62
N LEU A 128 -3.82 -38.00 16.80
CA LEU A 128 -4.18 -36.76 17.48
C LEU A 128 -3.60 -35.55 16.76
N ASP A 129 -2.39 -35.66 16.21
CA ASP A 129 -1.77 -34.62 15.38
C ASP A 129 -2.59 -34.39 14.09
N ALA A 130 -3.13 -35.44 13.47
CA ALA A 130 -4.02 -35.32 12.30
C ALA A 130 -5.35 -34.62 12.66
N VAL A 131 -5.94 -34.93 13.81
CA VAL A 131 -7.15 -34.24 14.29
C VAL A 131 -6.85 -32.77 14.60
N LEU A 132 -5.73 -32.47 15.25
CA LEU A 132 -5.31 -31.10 15.54
C LEU A 132 -5.11 -30.28 14.25
N ALA A 133 -4.51 -30.87 13.22
CA ALA A 133 -4.35 -30.21 11.91
C ALA A 133 -5.71 -29.88 11.27
N SER A 134 -6.66 -30.82 11.30
CA SER A 134 -8.04 -30.59 10.82
C SER A 134 -8.73 -29.47 11.60
N LEU A 135 -8.58 -29.45 12.93
CA LEU A 135 -9.17 -28.41 13.77
C LEU A 135 -8.55 -27.04 13.51
N ASP A 136 -7.23 -26.96 13.29
CA ASP A 136 -6.59 -25.71 12.92
C ASP A 136 -7.08 -25.20 11.55
N GLU A 137 -7.35 -26.09 10.59
CA GLU A 137 -8.00 -25.74 9.31
C GLU A 137 -9.41 -25.20 9.52
N GLU A 138 -10.23 -25.86 10.34
CA GLU A 138 -11.59 -25.42 10.68
C GLU A 138 -11.59 -24.07 11.41
N ILE A 139 -10.68 -23.86 12.36
CA ILE A 139 -10.49 -22.59 13.08
C ILE A 139 -10.14 -21.46 12.10
N ASN A 140 -9.26 -21.72 11.14
CA ASN A 140 -8.90 -20.77 10.10
C ASN A 140 -10.09 -20.48 9.16
N ALA A 141 -10.86 -21.52 8.80
CA ALA A 141 -12.07 -21.39 7.98
C ALA A 141 -13.19 -20.60 8.69
N ALA A 142 -13.29 -20.73 10.02
CA ALA A 142 -14.22 -19.97 10.87
C ALA A 142 -13.86 -18.47 11.01
N GLY A 143 -12.80 -18.01 10.33
CA GLY A 143 -12.45 -16.60 10.21
C GLY A 143 -11.72 -16.01 11.43
N MET A 144 -11.22 -16.85 12.34
CA MET A 144 -10.39 -16.39 13.45
C MET A 144 -9.03 -15.89 12.96
N ARG A 145 -8.57 -14.75 13.49
CA ARG A 145 -7.28 -14.16 13.10
C ARG A 145 -6.15 -14.74 13.96
N GLY A 146 -5.06 -15.15 13.30
CA GLY A 146 -3.85 -15.65 13.95
C GLY A 146 -3.85 -17.17 14.14
N SER A 147 -2.73 -17.70 14.63
CA SER A 147 -2.60 -19.13 14.96
C SER A 147 -2.79 -19.35 16.45
N VAL A 148 -3.53 -20.40 16.84
CA VAL A 148 -3.75 -20.79 18.23
C VAL A 148 -2.44 -21.22 18.91
N THR A 149 -1.54 -21.84 18.15
CA THR A 149 -0.19 -22.24 18.61
C THR A 149 0.78 -21.06 18.72
N GLY A 150 0.36 -19.87 18.26
CA GLY A 150 1.24 -18.70 18.14
C GLY A 150 2.22 -18.82 16.97
N SER A 151 2.93 -17.72 16.69
CA SER A 151 3.99 -17.72 15.67
C SER A 151 5.29 -18.24 16.27
N ALA A 152 5.82 -19.35 15.73
CA ALA A 152 7.14 -19.87 16.10
C ALA A 152 8.30 -18.93 15.70
N VAL A 153 8.06 -17.97 14.81
CA VAL A 153 9.08 -17.01 14.39
C VAL A 153 9.34 -16.02 15.54
N PRO A 154 10.58 -15.95 16.08
CA PRO A 154 10.91 -15.00 17.13
C PRO A 154 10.67 -13.58 16.60
N LYS A 155 9.90 -12.80 17.36
CA LYS A 155 9.61 -11.40 17.01
C LYS A 155 10.94 -10.66 16.89
N ARG A 156 11.22 -10.12 15.70
CA ARG A 156 12.44 -9.37 15.45
C ARG A 156 12.41 -8.06 16.24
N THR A 157 13.00 -8.08 17.44
CA THR A 157 13.12 -6.90 18.29
C THR A 157 14.18 -5.99 17.70
N ARG A 158 13.74 -4.94 16.99
CA ARG A 158 14.67 -3.94 16.47
C ARG A 158 15.15 -3.07 17.65
N SER A 159 16.46 -2.97 17.83
CA SER A 159 17.05 -2.08 18.84
C SER A 159 16.56 -0.65 18.63
N THR A 160 15.99 -0.05 19.66
CA THR A 160 15.54 1.35 19.67
C THR A 160 16.66 2.28 20.12
N ARG A 161 17.93 2.00 19.76
CA ARG A 161 19.06 2.87 20.14
C ARG A 161 18.79 4.28 19.63
N ARG A 162 18.55 5.19 20.57
CA ARG A 162 18.24 6.58 20.26
C ARG A 162 19.54 7.31 19.95
N ARG A 163 19.44 8.17 18.94
CA ARG A 163 20.41 9.22 18.69
C ARG A 163 20.50 10.12 19.93
N GLN A 164 21.72 10.32 20.44
CA GLN A 164 22.00 11.19 21.58
C GLN A 164 22.43 12.60 21.13
N ASP A 165 22.66 12.77 19.82
CA ASP A 165 23.09 14.01 19.16
C ASP A 165 21.97 15.03 18.94
N ALA A 166 20.72 14.70 19.27
CA ALA A 166 19.57 15.57 19.06
C ALA A 166 18.76 15.76 20.35
N PRO A 167 18.24 16.99 20.62
CA PRO A 167 17.41 17.25 21.78
C PRO A 167 16.13 16.40 21.72
N ASP A 168 15.66 15.95 22.89
CA ASP A 168 14.40 15.22 22.96
C ASP A 168 13.25 16.20 22.72
N LEU A 169 12.49 15.97 21.65
CA LEU A 169 11.33 16.78 21.32
C LEU A 169 10.22 16.58 22.37
N PRO A 170 9.40 17.61 22.64
CA PRO A 170 8.26 17.49 23.53
C PRO A 170 7.32 16.38 23.05
N LYS A 171 6.80 15.58 23.99
CA LYS A 171 5.91 14.45 23.69
C LYS A 171 4.57 14.69 24.35
N ARG A 172 3.50 14.41 23.60
CA ARG A 172 2.15 14.29 24.16
C ARG A 172 1.82 12.82 24.37
N LYS A 173 0.90 12.53 25.29
CA LYS A 173 0.35 11.17 25.45
C LYS A 173 -0.34 10.78 24.15
N MET A 174 0.02 9.61 23.61
CA MET A 174 -0.50 9.14 22.33
C MET A 174 -1.93 8.62 22.50
N ALA A 175 -2.89 9.25 21.85
CA ALA A 175 -4.25 8.74 21.70
C ALA A 175 -4.32 7.85 20.46
N ALA A 176 -5.03 6.72 20.56
CA ALA A 176 -5.29 5.81 19.44
C ALA A 176 -6.43 6.35 18.57
N THR A 177 -6.23 7.53 17.98
CA THR A 177 -7.18 8.15 17.05
C THR A 177 -6.42 8.83 15.93
N THR A 178 -7.03 8.86 14.75
CA THR A 178 -6.60 9.66 13.61
C THR A 178 -7.34 10.99 13.55
N LEU A 179 -8.33 11.18 14.43
CA LEU A 179 -9.14 12.39 14.62
C LEU A 179 -8.55 13.28 15.74
N GLY A 180 -7.95 14.42 15.38
CA GLY A 180 -7.64 15.51 16.32
C GLY A 180 -8.82 16.47 16.57
N ARG A 181 -8.52 17.77 16.77
CA ARG A 181 -9.48 18.77 17.28
C ARG A 181 -10.25 19.47 16.17
N THR A 182 -11.55 19.58 16.34
CA THR A 182 -12.45 20.38 15.51
C THR A 182 -12.63 21.79 16.06
N PHE A 183 -12.80 22.77 15.18
CA PHE A 183 -13.13 24.16 15.52
C PHE A 183 -14.43 24.55 14.83
N THR A 184 -15.35 25.18 15.55
CA THR A 184 -16.57 25.74 14.97
C THR A 184 -16.34 27.21 14.62
N GLY A 185 -16.57 27.56 13.36
CA GLY A 185 -16.58 28.97 12.93
C GLY A 185 -17.87 29.67 13.37
N SER A 186 -17.89 31.01 13.27
CA SER A 186 -19.08 31.84 13.51
C SER A 186 -20.31 31.40 12.69
N ASP A 187 -20.06 30.83 11.51
CA ASP A 187 -21.08 30.41 10.55
C ASP A 187 -21.64 29.00 10.85
N GLY A 188 -21.32 28.42 12.01
CA GLY A 188 -21.74 27.06 12.41
C GLY A 188 -21.02 25.93 11.67
N LYS A 189 -20.13 26.24 10.72
CA LYS A 189 -19.31 25.24 10.01
C LYS A 189 -18.21 24.69 10.91
N VAL A 190 -18.09 23.36 10.92
CA VAL A 190 -17.02 22.65 11.63
C VAL A 190 -15.80 22.55 10.71
N TYR A 191 -14.68 23.13 11.15
CA TYR A 191 -13.39 23.10 10.48
C TYR A 191 -12.42 22.17 11.22
N ARG A 192 -11.64 21.39 10.46
CA ARG A 192 -10.54 20.56 10.97
C ARG A 192 -9.21 21.14 10.48
N PRO A 193 -8.23 21.38 11.37
CA PRO A 193 -6.96 21.99 11.00
C PRO A 193 -6.14 21.03 10.13
N SER A 194 -5.95 21.36 8.85
CA SER A 194 -4.97 20.70 8.00
C SER A 194 -3.78 21.62 7.76
N LEU A 195 -2.58 21.08 7.85
CA LEU A 195 -1.33 21.76 7.55
C LEU A 195 -0.84 21.33 6.17
N PHE A 196 -0.36 22.29 5.38
CA PHE A 196 0.39 22.00 4.17
C PHE A 196 1.84 22.39 4.41
N VAL A 197 2.74 21.39 4.43
CA VAL A 197 4.17 21.59 4.67
C VAL A 197 4.92 21.25 3.38
N THR A 198 5.80 22.15 2.96
CA THR A 198 6.76 21.84 1.91
C THR A 198 8.11 21.62 2.56
N LEU A 199 8.60 20.38 2.51
CA LEU A 199 9.94 20.03 3.01
C LEU A 199 10.94 20.13 1.85
N THR A 200 11.89 21.06 1.99
CA THR A 200 13.00 21.24 1.06
C THR A 200 14.32 20.89 1.74
N LEU A 201 15.14 20.07 1.08
CA LEU A 201 16.46 19.75 1.58
C LEU A 201 17.47 20.88 1.24
N PRO A 202 18.48 21.11 2.09
CA PRO A 202 19.47 22.17 1.87
C PRO A 202 20.41 21.92 0.69
N SER A 203 20.43 20.73 0.08
CA SER A 203 21.12 20.52 -1.21
C SER A 203 20.40 21.19 -2.40
N TYR A 204 19.31 21.92 -2.16
CA TYR A 204 18.53 22.58 -3.20
C TYR A 204 19.31 23.76 -3.80
N GLY A 205 19.99 23.51 -4.92
CA GLY A 205 20.45 24.55 -5.84
C GLY A 205 19.35 24.93 -6.84
N LYS A 206 19.52 26.05 -7.57
CA LYS A 206 18.60 26.42 -8.66
C LYS A 206 18.68 25.36 -9.77
N VAL A 207 17.56 24.73 -10.09
CA VAL A 207 17.42 23.72 -11.16
C VAL A 207 16.39 24.23 -12.17
N ARG A 208 16.71 24.15 -13.47
CA ARG A 208 15.83 24.48 -14.58
C ARG A 208 15.79 23.30 -15.54
N ASP A 209 14.58 22.88 -15.93
CA ASP A 209 14.35 21.79 -16.90
C ASP A 209 15.11 20.48 -16.57
N GLY A 210 15.28 20.19 -15.28
CA GLY A 210 15.92 18.97 -14.79
C GLY A 210 17.45 19.03 -14.65
N ALA A 211 18.09 20.17 -14.96
CA ALA A 211 19.53 20.38 -14.79
C ALA A 211 19.84 21.56 -13.85
N PRO A 212 20.96 21.52 -13.10
CA PRO A 212 21.43 22.67 -12.33
C PRO A 212 21.66 23.89 -13.24
N VAL A 213 21.23 25.07 -12.77
CA VAL A 213 21.43 26.34 -13.49
C VAL A 213 22.90 26.70 -13.59
N ASP A 214 23.71 26.36 -12.57
CA ASP A 214 25.16 26.43 -12.60
C ASP A 214 25.75 25.06 -12.26
N PRO A 215 26.19 24.30 -13.28
CA PRO A 215 26.73 22.96 -13.07
C PRO A 215 28.02 22.93 -12.24
N ASN A 216 28.83 23.99 -12.24
CA ASN A 216 30.16 23.98 -11.63
C ASN A 216 30.11 24.26 -10.12
N THR A 217 29.07 24.96 -9.66
CA THR A 217 28.87 25.27 -8.23
C THR A 217 27.86 24.34 -7.55
N TYR A 218 27.22 23.43 -8.30
CA TYR A 218 26.23 22.51 -7.78
C TYR A 218 26.86 21.34 -7.00
N ASP A 219 26.46 21.16 -5.75
CA ASP A 219 26.93 20.04 -4.91
C ASP A 219 26.16 18.74 -5.22
N TYR A 220 26.60 18.06 -6.29
CA TYR A 220 26.04 16.76 -6.71
C TYR A 220 26.18 15.68 -5.64
N ARG A 221 27.22 15.72 -4.81
CA ARG A 221 27.45 14.72 -3.76
C ARG A 221 26.39 14.83 -2.68
N ARG A 222 26.11 16.06 -2.23
CA ARG A 222 25.04 16.31 -1.27
C ARG A 222 23.67 16.00 -1.86
N ALA A 223 23.40 16.39 -3.11
CA ALA A 223 22.14 16.06 -3.79
C ALA A 223 21.90 14.55 -3.89
N ALA A 224 22.92 13.75 -4.20
CA ALA A 224 22.82 12.30 -4.26
C ALA A 224 22.55 11.66 -2.88
N ARG A 225 23.23 12.12 -1.83
CA ARG A 225 23.00 11.65 -0.45
C ARG A 225 21.59 12.00 0.05
N ASP A 226 21.16 13.22 -0.25
CA ASP A 226 19.85 13.74 0.09
C ASP A 226 18.75 12.91 -0.59
N ALA A 227 18.91 12.55 -1.87
CA ALA A 227 18.00 11.64 -2.56
C ALA A 227 17.97 10.23 -1.95
N LEU A 228 19.12 9.66 -1.57
CA LEU A 228 19.20 8.33 -0.95
C LEU A 228 18.58 8.27 0.45
N HIS A 229 18.66 9.37 1.21
CA HIS A 229 18.20 9.43 2.59
C HIS A 229 16.82 10.08 2.75
N PHE A 230 16.26 10.66 1.70
CA PHE A 230 15.01 11.42 1.77
C PHE A 230 13.85 10.63 2.39
N SER A 231 13.65 9.38 1.96
CA SER A 231 12.58 8.53 2.48
C SER A 231 12.69 8.31 3.99
N LYS A 232 13.92 8.14 4.50
CA LYS A 232 14.19 7.98 5.94
C LYS A 232 13.97 9.29 6.71
N LEU A 233 14.29 10.44 6.10
CA LEU A 233 14.05 11.76 6.69
C LEU A 233 12.56 12.05 6.80
N VAL A 234 11.78 11.73 5.76
CA VAL A 234 10.32 11.86 5.76
C VAL A 234 9.69 10.95 6.82
N ASP A 235 10.09 9.68 6.88
CA ASP A 235 9.63 8.76 7.91
C ASP A 235 9.93 9.31 9.32
N ARG A 236 11.14 9.84 9.53
CA ARG A 236 11.52 10.41 10.82
C ARG A 236 10.74 11.70 11.15
N PHE A 237 10.49 12.54 10.16
CA PHE A 237 9.68 13.76 10.32
C PHE A 237 8.27 13.39 10.77
N VAL A 238 7.61 12.45 10.10
CA VAL A 238 6.25 12.01 10.45
C VAL A 238 6.22 11.37 11.85
N GLN A 239 7.21 10.55 12.20
CA GLN A 239 7.33 9.99 13.55
C GLN A 239 7.43 11.07 14.63
N ASN A 240 8.23 12.11 14.39
CA ASN A 240 8.37 13.22 15.32
C ASN A 240 7.08 14.04 15.39
N LEU A 241 6.42 14.26 14.25
CA LEU A 241 5.14 14.96 14.18
C LEU A 241 4.07 14.24 15.01
N ARG A 242 3.94 12.92 14.87
CA ARG A 242 3.00 12.11 15.69
C ARG A 242 3.30 12.21 17.18
N ARG A 243 4.58 12.23 17.58
CA ARG A 243 4.99 12.40 18.99
C ARG A 243 4.59 13.76 19.57
N VAL A 244 4.74 14.82 18.79
CA VAL A 244 4.40 16.19 19.20
C VAL A 244 2.88 16.41 19.17
N ALA A 245 2.21 15.89 18.14
CA ALA A 245 0.76 16.00 17.97
C ALA A 245 -0.01 15.20 19.03
N GLY A 246 0.46 13.99 19.36
CA GLY A 246 -0.17 13.10 20.34
C GLY A 246 -1.27 12.21 19.76
N TYR A 247 -1.37 12.08 18.45
CA TYR A 247 -2.33 11.22 17.74
C TYR A 247 -1.75 10.77 16.39
N ASP A 248 -2.40 9.83 15.73
CA ASP A 248 -1.93 9.26 14.46
C ASP A 248 -2.21 10.20 13.29
N VAL A 249 -1.19 10.99 12.92
CA VAL A 249 -1.26 11.92 11.79
C VAL A 249 -1.30 11.13 10.47
N GLN A 250 -2.35 11.42 9.68
CA GLN A 250 -2.46 11.02 8.29
C GLN A 250 -1.76 12.06 7.41
N TYR A 251 -0.95 11.61 6.45
CA TYR A 251 -0.25 12.48 5.51
C TYR A 251 -0.37 11.95 4.09
N PHE A 252 -0.52 12.86 3.12
CA PHE A 252 -0.37 12.55 1.70
C PHE A 252 0.76 13.38 1.14
N ALA A 253 1.60 12.74 0.33
CA ALA A 253 2.82 13.33 -0.14
C ALA A 253 3.07 12.95 -1.61
N ALA A 254 3.34 13.94 -2.46
CA ALA A 254 3.56 13.72 -3.88
C ALA A 254 5.02 14.07 -4.22
N PRO A 255 5.89 13.10 -4.50
CA PRO A 255 7.21 13.40 -5.02
C PRO A 255 7.07 13.95 -6.44
N GLN A 256 7.59 15.15 -6.68
CA GLN A 256 7.61 15.70 -8.04
C GLN A 256 8.73 15.01 -8.84
N ARG A 257 8.54 14.96 -10.17
CA ARG A 257 9.41 14.21 -11.10
C ARG A 257 10.75 14.87 -11.43
N SER A 258 11.16 15.87 -10.65
CA SER A 258 12.46 16.51 -10.79
C SER A 258 13.48 15.65 -10.03
N GLY A 259 14.76 15.60 -10.43
CA GLY A 259 15.84 14.93 -9.69
C GLY A 259 16.14 15.53 -8.30
N CYS A 260 15.16 16.19 -7.68
CA CYS A 260 15.24 16.95 -6.45
C CYS A 260 14.28 16.33 -5.43
N ALA A 261 14.76 16.09 -4.22
CA ALA A 261 13.96 15.60 -3.10
C ALA A 261 13.16 16.76 -2.47
N HIS A 262 11.97 17.02 -3.02
CA HIS A 262 10.98 17.94 -2.49
C HIS A 262 9.65 17.21 -2.38
N LEU A 263 8.95 17.49 -1.30
CA LEU A 263 7.71 16.82 -0.99
C LEU A 263 6.72 17.84 -0.45
N PRO A 264 5.75 18.29 -1.27
CA PRO A 264 4.52 18.83 -0.74
C PRO A 264 3.82 17.71 0.04
N ALA A 265 3.70 17.90 1.35
CA ALA A 265 2.94 17.04 2.23
C ALA A 265 1.75 17.83 2.78
N ARG A 266 0.56 17.23 2.73
CA ARG A 266 -0.57 17.70 3.51
C ARG A 266 -0.69 16.79 4.72
N ASP A 267 -0.43 17.36 5.89
CA ASP A 267 -0.60 16.69 7.17
C ASP A 267 -1.93 17.14 7.75
N GLN A 268 -2.80 16.19 8.08
CA GLN A 268 -4.05 16.53 8.73
C GLN A 268 -4.02 15.99 10.15
N GLY A 269 -4.08 16.92 11.10
CA GLY A 269 -4.76 16.64 12.35
C GLY A 269 -6.23 16.49 12.01
N ARG A 270 -6.73 15.26 12.06
CA ARG A 270 -8.16 14.97 12.13
C ARG A 270 -8.94 15.94 13.02
#